data_AF-A0A953E5D0-F1
#
_entry.id   AF-A0A953E5D0-F1
#
_cell.length_a   1.000
_cell.length_b   1.000
_cell.length_c   1.000
_cell.angle_alpha   90.00
_cell.angle_beta   90.00
_cell.angle_gamma   90.00
#
_symmetry.space_group_name_H-M   'P 1'
#
loop_
_entity.id
_entity.type
_entity.pdbx_description
1 polymer ?
#
loop_
_entity_poly.entity_id
_entity_poly.type
_entity_poly.pdbx_seq_one_letter_code
_entity_poly.pdbx_strand_id
1 'polypeptide(L)'
;YYTALGEATEEPVLKQVCKLIAADEYRHFKLFYDHMKRYLARENLSFLQRLRVAAGRIGETEDDELAFAYHCGNEDPALGYDHARCTAAYMARAMGFYRYRHIERGMGMIFKAIGLEPRGRLSDLSARAAWRLLCWRRDRYRTALRRQAPAAPVLAKAA
;
A
#
# COMPACT_ATOMS: atom_id res chain seq x y z
N TYR A 1 3.05 -4.88 2.15
CA TYR A 1 1.76 -5.44 1.73
C TYR A 1 1.58 -6.90 2.15
N TYR A 2 2.39 -7.84 1.63
CA TYR A 2 2.20 -9.29 1.85
C TYR A 2 2.16 -9.73 3.32
N THR A 3 2.93 -9.12 4.22
CA THR A 3 2.80 -9.38 5.67
C THR A 3 1.39 -9.06 6.18
N ALA A 4 0.81 -7.93 5.76
CA ALA A 4 -0.52 -7.52 6.18
C ALA A 4 -1.61 -8.45 5.63
N LEU A 5 -1.48 -8.87 4.37
CA LEU A 5 -2.39 -9.81 3.73
C LEU A 5 -2.33 -11.20 4.38
N GLY A 6 -1.12 -11.73 4.59
CA GLY A 6 -0.91 -13.04 5.22
C GLY A 6 -1.38 -13.13 6.68
N GLU A 7 -1.46 -12.01 7.38
CA GLU A 7 -2.00 -11.96 8.75
C GLU A 7 -3.52 -11.74 8.80
N ALA A 8 -4.12 -11.30 7.70
CA ALA A 8 -5.56 -11.11 7.58
C ALA A 8 -6.29 -12.34 7.03
N THR A 9 -5.57 -13.28 6.41
CA THR A 9 -6.13 -14.52 5.87
C THR A 9 -6.09 -15.67 6.87
N GLU A 10 -7.16 -16.47 6.87
CA GLU A 10 -7.24 -17.75 7.59
C GLU A 10 -6.87 -18.94 6.68
N GLU A 11 -6.76 -18.74 5.37
CA GLU A 11 -6.40 -19.81 4.44
C GLU A 11 -4.89 -20.13 4.56
N PRO A 12 -4.53 -21.38 4.94
CA PRO A 12 -3.17 -21.73 5.32
C PRO A 12 -2.15 -21.61 4.19
N VAL A 13 -2.51 -21.94 2.94
CA VAL A 13 -1.59 -21.89 1.80
C VAL A 13 -1.24 -20.45 1.45
N LEU A 14 -2.23 -19.56 1.37
CA LEU A 14 -2.07 -18.14 1.11
C LEU A 14 -1.23 -17.47 2.19
N LYS A 15 -1.42 -17.86 3.45
CA LYS A 15 -0.60 -17.38 4.57
C LYS A 15 0.87 -17.74 4.39
N GLN A 16 1.16 -18.98 4.00
CA GLN A 16 2.52 -19.45 3.75
C GLN A 16 3.15 -18.74 2.54
N VAL A 17 2.42 -18.59 1.43
CA VAL A 17 2.87 -17.87 0.24
C VAL A 17 3.19 -16.41 0.60
N CYS A 18 2.28 -15.72 1.30
CA CYS A 18 2.50 -14.34 1.75
C CYS A 18 3.75 -14.20 2.63
N LYS A 19 4.03 -15.19 3.50
CA LYS A 19 5.24 -15.21 4.34
C LYS A 19 6.51 -15.33 3.51
N LEU A 20 6.51 -16.21 2.50
CA LEU A 20 7.66 -16.39 1.60
C LEU A 20 7.93 -15.11 0.80
N ILE A 21 6.89 -14.57 0.16
CA ILE A 21 7.02 -13.32 -0.62
C ILE A 21 7.47 -12.18 0.29
N ALA A 22 6.88 -12.01 1.48
CA ALA A 22 7.32 -10.97 2.41
C ALA A 22 8.79 -11.11 2.82
N ALA A 23 9.31 -12.34 2.97
CA ALA A 23 10.72 -12.56 3.25
C ALA A 23 11.62 -12.11 2.08
N ASP A 24 11.20 -12.39 0.85
CA ASP A 24 11.89 -11.91 -0.35
C ASP A 24 11.85 -10.39 -0.47
N GLU A 25 10.72 -9.75 -0.19
CA GLU A 25 10.64 -8.28 -0.17
C GLU A 25 11.61 -7.64 0.84
N TYR A 26 11.85 -8.27 1.99
CA TYR A 26 12.88 -7.80 2.92
C TYR A 26 14.29 -7.98 2.37
N ARG A 27 14.57 -9.05 1.63
CA ARG A 27 15.86 -9.27 0.96
C ARG A 27 16.06 -8.27 -0.16
N HIS A 28 15.03 -7.99 -0.95
CA HIS A 28 15.04 -6.95 -1.99
C HIS A 28 15.34 -5.57 -1.39
N PHE A 29 14.62 -5.18 -0.33
CA PHE A 29 14.90 -3.93 0.37
C PHE A 29 16.37 -3.85 0.84
N LYS A 30 16.89 -4.93 1.45
CA LYS A 30 18.28 -4.95 1.90
C LYS A 30 19.25 -4.77 0.73
N LEU A 31 19.03 -5.48 -0.38
CA LEU A 31 19.83 -5.37 -1.59
C LEU A 31 19.87 -3.91 -2.08
N PHE A 32 18.70 -3.31 -2.32
CA PHE A 32 18.63 -1.92 -2.78
C PHE A 32 19.24 -0.94 -1.78
N TYR A 33 19.02 -1.15 -0.48
CA TYR A 33 19.59 -0.32 0.57
C TYR A 33 21.13 -0.38 0.60
N ASP A 34 21.72 -1.56 0.40
CA ASP A 34 23.18 -1.73 0.36
C ASP A 34 23.79 -1.06 -0.88
N HIS A 35 23.13 -1.16 -2.03
CA HIS A 35 23.53 -0.45 -3.25
C HIS A 35 23.36 1.06 -3.10
N MET A 36 22.24 1.53 -2.56
CA MET A 36 21.99 2.94 -2.29
C MET A 36 23.09 3.54 -1.42
N LYS A 37 23.50 2.88 -0.32
CA LYS A 37 24.63 3.34 0.50
C LYS A 37 25.94 3.45 -0.29
N ARG A 38 26.21 2.50 -1.19
CA ARG A 38 27.40 2.54 -2.06
C ARG A 38 27.39 3.76 -2.99
N TYR A 39 26.25 4.11 -3.57
CA TYR A 39 26.11 5.29 -4.43
C TYR A 39 26.11 6.60 -3.64
N LEU A 40 25.50 6.63 -2.46
CA LEU A 40 25.53 7.80 -1.57
C LEU A 40 26.96 8.24 -1.22
N ALA A 41 27.87 7.29 -1.03
CA ALA A 41 29.29 7.58 -0.78
C ALA A 41 30.02 8.26 -1.96
N ARG A 42 29.45 8.18 -3.17
CA ARG A 42 30.02 8.77 -4.39
C ARG A 42 29.30 10.05 -4.81
N GLU A 43 27.97 10.02 -4.77
CA GLU A 43 27.10 11.08 -5.29
C GLU A 43 26.81 12.18 -4.25
N ASN A 44 27.09 11.92 -2.96
CA ASN A 44 26.95 12.89 -1.87
C ASN A 44 25.57 13.58 -1.82
N LEU A 45 24.49 12.83 -2.09
CA LEU A 45 23.13 13.36 -1.99
C LEU A 45 22.87 13.92 -0.59
N SER A 46 22.48 15.19 -0.53
CA SER A 46 22.05 15.85 0.69
C SER A 46 20.81 15.18 1.27
N PHE A 47 20.60 15.37 2.57
CA PHE A 47 19.41 14.86 3.25
C PHE A 47 18.09 15.28 2.57
N LEU A 48 18.00 16.54 2.11
CA LEU A 48 16.80 17.06 1.43
C LEU A 48 16.55 16.39 0.09
N GLN A 49 17.60 16.07 -0.68
CA GLN A 49 17.46 15.32 -1.93
C GLN A 49 16.97 13.90 -1.65
N ARG A 50 17.52 13.23 -0.64
CA ARG A 50 17.05 11.88 -0.24
C ARG A 50 15.59 11.90 0.20
N LEU A 51 15.19 12.91 0.97
CA LEU A 51 13.80 13.09 1.38
C LEU A 51 12.87 13.30 0.18
N ARG A 52 13.27 14.14 -0.79
CA ARG A 52 12.49 14.40 -2.01
C ARG A 52 12.32 13.13 -2.85
N VAL A 53 13.38 12.35 -3.03
CA VAL A 53 13.31 11.08 -3.76
C VAL A 53 12.36 10.11 -3.05
N ALA A 54 12.50 9.95 -1.73
CA ALA A 54 11.62 9.07 -0.97
C ALA A 54 10.14 9.52 -1.04
N ALA A 55 9.87 10.82 -0.95
CA ALA A 55 8.54 11.37 -1.09
C ALA A 55 7.94 11.12 -2.49
N GLY A 56 8.74 11.30 -3.55
CA GLY A 56 8.34 11.00 -4.93
C GLY A 56 7.95 9.52 -5.10
N ARG A 57 8.77 8.60 -4.60
CA ARG A 57 8.49 7.16 -4.67
C ARG A 57 7.23 6.73 -3.90
N ILE A 58 6.91 7.40 -2.79
CA ILE A 58 5.65 7.16 -2.08
C ILE A 58 4.47 7.68 -2.88
N GLY A 59 4.61 8.83 -3.54
CA GLY A 59 3.56 9.43 -4.38
C GLY A 59 3.24 8.62 -5.63
N GLU A 60 4.24 7.96 -6.23
CA GLU A 60 4.11 7.13 -7.44
C GLU A 60 3.29 5.85 -7.23
N THR A 61 2.98 5.43 -5.99
CA THR A 61 2.28 4.16 -5.71
C THR A 61 0.78 4.12 -6.01
N GLU A 62 0.26 5.02 -6.85
CA GLU A 62 -1.08 4.91 -7.45
C GLU A 62 -0.93 4.37 -8.88
N ASP A 63 -0.94 3.05 -9.01
CA ASP A 63 -0.59 2.35 -10.25
C ASP A 63 -1.85 1.91 -11.02
N ASP A 64 -1.96 2.34 -12.28
CA ASP A 64 -2.97 1.89 -13.25
C ASP A 64 -2.95 0.35 -13.39
N GLU A 65 -1.79 -0.29 -13.19
CA GLU A 65 -1.64 -1.75 -13.26
C GLU A 65 -2.53 -2.46 -12.25
N LEU A 66 -2.64 -1.94 -11.02
CA LEU A 66 -3.45 -2.56 -9.97
C LEU A 66 -4.94 -2.38 -10.22
N ALA A 67 -5.34 -1.25 -10.80
CA ALA A 67 -6.71 -1.00 -11.21
C ALA A 67 -7.11 -1.93 -12.36
N PHE A 68 -6.26 -2.08 -13.37
CA PHE A 68 -6.51 -2.98 -14.49
C PHE A 68 -6.51 -4.45 -14.06
N ALA A 69 -5.58 -4.86 -13.19
CA ALA A 69 -5.58 -6.21 -12.61
C ALA A 69 -6.86 -6.49 -11.82
N TYR A 70 -7.37 -5.51 -11.06
CA TYR A 70 -8.66 -5.64 -10.38
C TYR A 70 -9.79 -5.86 -11.37
N HIS A 71 -9.85 -5.05 -12.45
CA HIS A 71 -10.85 -5.17 -13.51
C HIS A 71 -10.89 -6.60 -14.08
N CYS A 72 -9.74 -7.09 -14.57
CA CYS A 72 -9.63 -8.42 -15.17
C CYS A 72 -9.96 -9.56 -14.20
N GLY A 73 -9.67 -9.40 -12.91
CA GLY A 73 -9.85 -10.48 -11.92
C GLY A 73 -11.16 -10.47 -11.14
N ASN A 74 -11.93 -9.37 -11.17
CA ASN A 74 -13.09 -9.20 -10.27
C ASN A 74 -14.35 -8.68 -10.94
N GLU A 75 -14.24 -8.04 -12.12
CA GLU A 75 -15.41 -7.49 -12.82
C GLU A 75 -15.90 -8.45 -13.92
N ASP A 76 -17.15 -8.25 -14.34
CA ASP A 76 -17.73 -8.98 -15.46
C ASP A 76 -16.93 -8.65 -16.75
N PRO A 77 -16.50 -9.63 -17.55
CA PRO A 77 -15.78 -9.39 -18.80
C PRO A 77 -16.51 -8.49 -19.82
N ALA A 78 -17.84 -8.40 -19.74
CA ALA A 78 -18.65 -7.52 -20.59
C ALA A 78 -18.67 -6.06 -20.10
N LEU A 79 -18.28 -5.80 -18.86
CA LEU A 79 -18.17 -4.45 -18.33
C LEU A 79 -16.90 -3.78 -18.87
N GLY A 80 -17.00 -2.54 -19.35
CA GLY A 80 -15.82 -1.79 -19.78
C GLY A 80 -14.94 -1.37 -18.59
N TYR A 81 -13.63 -1.34 -18.83
CA TYR A 81 -12.65 -0.85 -17.85
C TYR A 81 -12.93 0.61 -17.47
N ASP A 82 -13.07 0.85 -16.16
CA ASP A 82 -13.11 2.19 -15.58
C ASP A 82 -12.03 2.30 -14.50
N HIS A 83 -11.01 3.13 -14.77
CA HIS A 83 -9.86 3.26 -13.91
C HIS A 83 -10.24 3.73 -12.48
N ALA A 84 -11.13 4.71 -12.36
CA ALA A 84 -11.47 5.29 -11.07
C ALA A 84 -12.23 4.31 -10.17
N ARG A 85 -13.17 3.56 -10.75
CA ARG A 85 -13.93 2.50 -10.08
C ARG A 85 -13.03 1.37 -9.63
N CYS A 86 -12.19 0.86 -10.54
CA CYS A 86 -11.31 -0.25 -10.23
C CYS A 86 -10.27 0.14 -9.17
N THR A 87 -9.68 1.34 -9.26
CA THR A 87 -8.79 1.88 -8.22
C THR A 87 -9.52 1.99 -6.88
N ALA A 88 -10.71 2.58 -6.83
CA ALA A 88 -11.47 2.69 -5.59
C ALA A 88 -11.80 1.32 -5.00
N ALA A 89 -12.21 0.37 -5.83
CA ALA A 89 -12.56 -0.99 -5.43
C ALA A 89 -11.35 -1.77 -4.88
N TYR A 90 -10.20 -1.67 -5.54
CA TYR A 90 -8.96 -2.29 -5.10
C TYR A 90 -8.44 -1.64 -3.81
N MET A 91 -8.24 -0.31 -3.82
CA MET A 91 -7.62 0.40 -2.69
C MET A 91 -8.46 0.34 -1.42
N ALA A 92 -9.80 0.41 -1.52
CA ALA A 92 -10.70 0.28 -0.36
C ALA A 92 -10.55 -1.07 0.37
N ARG A 93 -10.21 -2.14 -0.37
CA ARG A 93 -9.95 -3.49 0.16
C ARG A 93 -8.50 -3.62 0.64
N ALA A 94 -7.54 -3.31 -0.22
CA ALA A 94 -6.11 -3.47 0.05
C ALA A 94 -5.66 -2.67 1.28
N MET A 95 -6.12 -1.42 1.43
CA MET A 95 -5.82 -0.60 2.60
C MET A 95 -6.44 -1.15 3.90
N GLY A 96 -7.51 -1.96 3.78
CA GLY A 96 -8.16 -2.61 4.92
C GLY A 96 -7.32 -3.68 5.61
N PHE A 97 -6.33 -4.26 4.92
CA PHE A 97 -5.43 -5.26 5.52
C PHE A 97 -4.37 -4.65 6.44
N TYR A 98 -4.05 -3.37 6.26
CA TYR A 98 -3.01 -2.71 7.06
C TYR A 98 -3.47 -2.49 8.51
N ARG A 99 -2.54 -2.72 9.45
CA ARG A 99 -2.63 -2.35 10.86
C ARG A 99 -1.53 -1.36 11.18
N TYR A 100 -1.65 -0.61 12.27
CA TYR A 100 -0.68 0.42 12.66
C TYR A 100 0.77 -0.09 12.62
N ARG A 101 1.05 -1.27 13.20
CA ARG A 101 2.39 -1.87 13.21
C ARG A 101 3.01 -2.13 11.83
N HIS A 102 2.18 -2.32 10.79
CA HIS A 102 2.68 -2.45 9.42
C HIS A 102 3.23 -1.11 8.91
N ILE A 103 2.54 -0.03 9.22
CA ILE A 103 2.92 1.33 8.83
C ILE A 103 4.12 1.80 9.65
N GLU A 104 4.15 1.49 10.94
CA GLU A 104 5.30 1.74 11.81
C GLU A 104 6.57 1.07 11.28
N ARG A 105 6.51 -0.23 10.95
CA ARG A 105 7.65 -0.95 10.36
C ARG A 105 8.09 -0.36 9.02
N GLY A 106 7.14 -0.04 8.14
CA GLY A 106 7.43 0.61 6.84
C GLY A 106 8.07 1.98 7.01
N MET A 107 7.60 2.77 7.98
CA MET A 107 8.17 4.08 8.31
C MET A 107 9.62 3.97 8.79
N GLY A 108 9.93 2.98 9.64
CA GLY A 108 11.30 2.71 10.05
C GLY A 108 12.22 2.36 8.87
N MET A 109 11.72 1.61 7.87
CA MET A 109 12.48 1.31 6.65
C MET A 109 12.74 2.57 5.81
N ILE A 110 11.76 3.46 5.68
CA ILE A 110 11.90 4.75 4.98
C ILE A 110 12.92 5.63 5.69
N PHE A 111 12.79 5.78 7.02
CA PHE A 111 13.72 6.57 7.84
C PHE A 111 15.16 6.08 7.66
N LYS A 112 15.35 4.76 7.74
CA LYS A 112 16.65 4.13 7.48
C LYS A 112 17.21 4.47 6.09
N ALA A 113 16.36 4.50 5.07
CA ALA A 113 16.76 4.80 3.69
C ALA A 113 17.20 6.27 3.51
N ILE A 114 16.51 7.22 4.16
CA ILE A 114 16.86 8.65 4.07
C ILE A 114 17.97 9.09 5.04
N GLY A 115 18.41 8.19 5.93
CA GLY A 115 19.49 8.41 6.89
C GLY A 115 19.03 8.98 8.23
N LEU A 116 17.77 8.77 8.61
CA LEU A 116 17.25 9.07 9.95
C LEU A 116 17.24 7.81 10.83
N GLU A 117 17.16 8.02 12.13
CA GLU A 117 17.00 6.93 13.09
C GLU A 117 15.65 6.21 12.88
N PRO A 118 15.65 4.89 12.64
CA PRO A 118 14.45 4.14 12.28
C PRO A 118 13.48 3.93 13.45
N ARG A 119 13.86 4.35 14.66
CA ARG A 119 13.07 4.27 15.89
C ARG A 119 13.28 5.54 16.70
N GLY A 120 12.24 5.97 17.41
CA GLY A 120 12.28 7.16 18.24
C GLY A 120 11.12 8.10 17.93
N ARG A 121 11.00 9.17 18.71
CA ARG A 121 9.81 10.04 18.73
C ARG A 121 9.42 10.58 17.36
N LEU A 122 10.40 10.95 16.52
CA LEU A 122 10.14 11.45 15.17
C LEU A 122 9.56 10.36 14.27
N SER A 123 10.13 9.16 14.30
CA SER A 123 9.64 8.01 13.52
C SER A 123 8.23 7.62 13.95
N ASP A 124 7.98 7.57 15.27
CA ASP A 124 6.67 7.23 15.84
C ASP A 124 5.60 8.26 15.45
N LEU A 125 5.94 9.55 15.49
CA LEU A 125 5.06 10.64 15.07
C LEU A 125 4.74 10.54 13.57
N SER A 126 5.76 10.32 12.73
CA SER A 126 5.57 10.11 11.30
C SER A 126 4.73 8.87 11.00
N ALA A 127 4.91 7.77 11.73
CA ALA A 127 4.09 6.58 11.61
C ALA A 127 2.62 6.83 11.99
N ARG A 128 2.35 7.60 13.04
CA ARG A 128 0.98 8.03 13.42
C ARG A 128 0.34 8.89 12.33
N ALA A 129 1.09 9.84 11.78
CA ALA A 129 0.61 10.69 10.69
C ALA A 129 0.29 9.85 9.43
N ALA A 130 1.20 8.97 9.03
CA ALA A 130 1.01 8.07 7.91
C ALA A 130 -0.18 7.11 8.12
N TRP A 131 -0.38 6.61 9.34
CA TRP A 131 -1.54 5.77 9.68
C TRP A 131 -2.86 6.52 9.54
N ARG A 132 -2.93 7.75 10.07
CA ARG A 132 -4.11 8.61 9.91
C ARG A 132 -4.40 8.91 8.45
N LEU A 133 -3.38 9.23 7.67
CA LEU A 133 -3.49 9.47 6.23
C LEU A 133 -4.02 8.22 5.51
N LEU A 134 -3.49 7.03 5.83
CA LEU A 134 -3.96 5.78 5.25
C LEU A 134 -5.43 5.50 5.61
N CYS A 135 -5.82 5.69 6.87
CA CYS A 135 -7.21 5.51 7.29
C CYS A 135 -8.14 6.48 6.54
N TRP A 136 -7.76 7.75 6.46
CA TRP A 136 -8.52 8.76 5.71
C TRP A 136 -8.63 8.41 4.21
N ARG A 137 -7.53 8.00 3.56
CA ARG A 137 -7.54 7.56 2.14
C ARG A 137 -8.44 6.34 1.95
N ARG A 138 -8.33 5.33 2.83
CA ARG A 138 -9.18 4.13 2.81
C ARG A 138 -10.65 4.51 2.88
N ASP A 139 -11.03 5.38 3.81
CA ASP A 139 -12.43 5.76 4.03
C ASP A 139 -12.96 6.63 2.87
N ARG A 140 -12.09 7.44 2.25
CA ARG A 140 -12.38 8.14 1.00
C ARG A 140 -12.65 7.16 -0.15
N TYR A 141 -11.80 6.15 -0.37
CA TYR A 141 -12.04 5.13 -1.41
C TYR A 141 -13.29 4.30 -1.15
N ARG A 142 -13.55 3.91 0.10
CA ARG A 142 -14.80 3.24 0.49
C ARG A 142 -16.03 4.08 0.18
N THR A 143 -15.95 5.38 0.42
CA THR A 143 -17.05 6.32 0.11
C THR A 143 -17.23 6.47 -1.40
N ALA A 144 -16.15 6.61 -2.16
CA ALA A 144 -16.20 6.66 -3.63
C ALA A 144 -16.84 5.39 -4.20
N LEU A 145 -16.42 4.21 -3.72
CA LEU A 145 -16.97 2.93 -4.12
C LEU A 145 -18.48 2.82 -3.81
N ARG A 146 -18.93 3.27 -2.63
CA ARG A 146 -20.36 3.32 -2.27
C ARG A 146 -21.19 4.23 -3.17
N ARG A 147 -20.61 5.35 -3.63
CA ARG A 147 -21.29 6.28 -4.55
C ARG A 147 -21.41 5.72 -5.97
N GLN A 148 -20.49 4.84 -6.36
CA GLN A 148 -20.46 4.20 -7.66
C GLN A 148 -21.22 2.87 -7.70
N ALA A 149 -21.56 2.29 -6.54
CA ALA A 149 -22.42 1.12 -6.48
C ALA A 149 -23.79 1.49 -7.08
N PRO A 150 -24.33 0.69 -8.01
CA PRO A 150 -25.69 0.90 -8.49
C PRO A 150 -26.64 0.87 -7.29
N ALA A 151 -27.68 1.71 -7.31
CA ALA A 151 -28.75 1.62 -6.33
C ALA A 151 -29.21 0.16 -6.26
N ALA A 152 -29.20 -0.43 -5.05
CA ALA A 152 -29.64 -1.81 -4.87
C ALA A 152 -30.98 -2.00 -5.57
N PRO A 153 -31.15 -3.05 -6.40
CA PRO A 153 -32.47 -3.32 -6.97
C PRO A 153 -33.43 -3.45 -5.80
N VAL A 154 -34.46 -2.60 -5.79
CA VAL A 154 -35.60 -2.77 -4.89
C VAL A 154 -36.10 -4.17 -5.19
N LEU A 155 -35.87 -5.11 -4.26
CA LEU A 155 -36.47 -6.42 -4.31
C LEU A 155 -37.98 -6.19 -4.36
N ALA A 156 -38.55 -6.26 -5.57
CA ALA A 156 -39.97 -6.34 -5.74
C ALA A 156 -40.41 -7.57 -4.95
N LYS A 157 -41.13 -7.36 -3.85
CA LYS A 157 -41.80 -8.44 -3.14
C LYS A 157 -42.67 -9.13 -4.17
N ALA A 158 -42.30 -10.36 -4.53
CA ALA A 158 -43.19 -11.25 -5.25
C ALA A 158 -44.43 -11.43 -4.38
N ALA A 159 -45.56 -10.92 -4.88
CA ALA A 159 -46.89 -11.12 -4.34
C ALA A 159 -47.51 -12.35 -5.01
#